data_AF-A0A4R8S483-F1
#
_entry.id   AF-A0A4R8S483-F1
#
_cell.length_a   1.000
_cell.length_b   1.000
_cell.length_c   1.000
_cell.angle_alpha   90.00
_cell.angle_beta   90.00
_cell.angle_gamma   90.00
#
_symmetry.space_group_name_H-M   'P 1'
#
loop_
_entity.id
_entity.type
_entity.pdbx_description
1 polymer ?
#
loop_
_entity_poly.entity_id
_entity_poly.type
_entity_poly.pdbx_seq_one_letter_code
_entity_poly.pdbx_strand_id
1 'polypeptide(L)'
;MPPWRPMTELIDGSSALADRIDSVRSSLAERTAVGAADIDPRVAASVTHLGLVARILAPTVAAATCGELSMSQQPHELWWQDELGGPFPLSVVLRAGERNTLAGSAVESITQGVIDHTGVSHRVLWGNIGSAVNSAARLIASSRPELTDAAREVANTHLRDRRIDDGALRAGPDFRRRSCCLIYQLTDDRSAVCGDCVLT
;
A
#
# COMPACT_ATOMS: atom_id res chain seq x y z
N MET A 1 -9.75 6.82 -21.90
CA MET A 1 -9.63 6.86 -20.43
C MET A 1 -10.31 5.63 -19.88
N PRO A 2 -9.65 4.82 -19.04
CA PRO A 2 -10.28 3.70 -18.35
C PRO A 2 -11.49 4.14 -17.52
N PRO A 3 -12.48 3.26 -17.32
CA PRO A 3 -13.66 3.60 -16.54
C PRO A 3 -13.32 3.75 -15.05
N TRP A 4 -14.08 4.58 -14.34
CA TRP A 4 -14.09 4.57 -12.89
C TRP A 4 -14.80 3.31 -12.40
N ARG A 5 -14.11 2.55 -11.54
CA ARG A 5 -14.63 1.31 -10.95
C ARG A 5 -14.70 1.48 -9.42
N PRO A 6 -15.74 0.98 -8.74
CA PRO A 6 -15.78 1.04 -7.27
C PRO A 6 -14.73 0.09 -6.68
N MET A 7 -14.02 0.48 -5.63
CA MET A 7 -13.01 -0.40 -5.01
C MET A 7 -13.63 -1.61 -4.29
N THR A 8 -14.95 -1.65 -4.12
CA THR A 8 -15.67 -2.85 -3.64
C THR A 8 -15.38 -4.08 -4.49
N GLU A 9 -15.15 -3.92 -5.79
CA GLU A 9 -14.84 -5.05 -6.69
C GLU A 9 -13.55 -5.78 -6.31
N LEU A 10 -12.62 -5.11 -5.60
CA LEU A 10 -11.38 -5.72 -5.13
C LEU A 10 -11.58 -6.66 -3.92
N ILE A 11 -12.77 -6.65 -3.32
CA ILE A 11 -13.07 -7.35 -2.06
C ILE A 11 -14.40 -8.10 -2.06
N ASP A 12 -15.20 -8.01 -3.12
CA ASP A 12 -16.53 -8.65 -3.23
C ASP A 12 -16.49 -10.07 -3.82
N GLY A 13 -15.30 -10.60 -4.08
CA GLY A 13 -15.10 -11.91 -4.71
C GLY A 13 -15.14 -11.89 -6.24
N SER A 14 -15.23 -10.73 -6.89
CA SER A 14 -15.03 -10.61 -8.33
C SER A 14 -13.59 -10.96 -8.73
N SER A 15 -13.36 -11.14 -10.04
CA SER A 15 -12.01 -11.39 -10.58
C SER A 15 -11.09 -10.17 -10.50
N ALA A 16 -11.59 -8.97 -10.17
CA ALA A 16 -10.83 -7.72 -10.32
C ALA A 16 -9.50 -7.72 -9.54
N LEU A 17 -9.47 -8.28 -8.34
CA LEU A 17 -8.23 -8.40 -7.57
C LEU A 17 -7.25 -9.37 -8.24
N ALA A 18 -7.73 -10.52 -8.71
CA ALA A 18 -6.92 -11.53 -9.40
C ALA A 18 -6.38 -10.98 -10.73
N ASP A 19 -7.24 -10.37 -11.55
CA ASP A 19 -6.90 -9.75 -12.83
C ASP A 19 -5.82 -8.66 -12.65
N ARG A 20 -5.92 -7.87 -11.56
CA ARG A 20 -4.91 -6.87 -11.21
C ARG A 20 -3.58 -7.51 -10.84
N ILE A 21 -3.60 -8.59 -10.06
CA ILE A 21 -2.38 -9.32 -9.69
C ILE A 21 -1.70 -9.92 -10.93
N ASP A 22 -2.46 -10.51 -11.84
CA ASP A 22 -1.93 -11.07 -13.10
C ASP A 22 -1.37 -10.00 -14.03
N SER A 23 -2.03 -8.84 -14.10
CA SER A 23 -1.54 -7.69 -14.87
C SER A 23 -0.23 -7.15 -14.30
N VAL A 24 -0.11 -7.04 -12.97
CA VAL A 24 1.13 -6.65 -12.30
C VAL A 24 2.22 -7.70 -12.54
N ARG A 25 1.91 -8.99 -12.42
CA ARG A 25 2.85 -10.09 -12.69
C ARG A 25 3.43 -9.99 -14.11
N SER A 26 2.58 -9.76 -15.10
CA SER A 26 2.99 -9.59 -16.50
C SER A 26 3.89 -8.36 -16.66
N SER A 27 3.52 -7.22 -16.06
CA SER A 27 4.35 -6.00 -16.13
C SER A 27 5.70 -6.16 -15.42
N LEU A 28 5.77 -6.92 -14.32
CA LEU A 28 7.03 -7.22 -13.65
C LEU A 28 7.94 -8.06 -14.55
N ALA A 29 7.38 -9.11 -15.17
CA ALA A 29 8.11 -9.98 -16.09
C ALA A 29 8.69 -9.22 -17.29
N GLU A 30 7.91 -8.31 -17.88
CA GLU A 30 8.38 -7.43 -18.95
C GLU A 30 9.56 -6.55 -18.52
N ARG A 31 9.50 -5.96 -17.30
CA ARG A 31 10.56 -5.07 -16.78
C ARG A 31 11.85 -5.81 -16.46
N THR A 32 11.76 -7.09 -16.10
CA THR A 32 12.93 -7.93 -15.79
C THR A 32 13.35 -8.82 -16.95
N ALA A 33 12.70 -8.72 -18.11
CA ALA A 33 12.97 -9.51 -19.31
C ALA A 33 12.93 -11.04 -19.07
N VAL A 34 11.98 -11.50 -18.25
CA VAL A 34 11.71 -12.94 -17.98
C VAL A 34 10.28 -13.31 -18.35
N GLY A 35 9.93 -14.59 -18.32
CA GLY A 35 8.55 -15.03 -18.54
C GLY A 35 7.66 -14.73 -17.32
N ALA A 36 6.38 -14.42 -17.54
CA ALA A 36 5.43 -14.23 -16.43
C ALA A 36 5.32 -15.47 -15.52
N ALA A 37 5.50 -16.67 -16.08
CA ALA A 37 5.54 -17.92 -15.34
C ALA A 37 6.70 -18.00 -14.34
N ASP A 38 7.79 -17.27 -14.60
CA ASP A 38 9.00 -17.26 -13.76
C ASP A 38 8.89 -16.29 -12.58
N ILE A 39 7.89 -15.39 -12.59
CA ILE A 39 7.58 -14.52 -11.46
C ILE A 39 6.70 -15.28 -10.48
N ASP A 40 7.13 -15.44 -9.22
CA ASP A 40 6.27 -16.01 -8.17
C ASP A 40 5.00 -15.14 -8.01
N PRO A 41 3.78 -15.72 -8.13
CA PRO A 41 2.53 -14.99 -7.93
C PRO A 41 2.47 -14.17 -6.64
N ARG A 42 3.14 -14.62 -5.57
CA ARG A 42 3.20 -13.92 -4.28
C ARG A 42 3.98 -12.61 -4.36
N VAL A 43 4.98 -12.52 -5.23
CA VAL A 43 5.72 -11.28 -5.48
C VAL A 43 4.78 -10.27 -6.14
N ALA A 44 4.08 -10.67 -7.19
CA ALA A 44 3.10 -9.84 -7.87
C ALA A 44 1.98 -9.41 -6.91
N ALA A 45 1.46 -10.33 -6.09
CA ALA A 45 0.44 -10.04 -5.09
C ALA A 45 0.90 -9.03 -4.03
N SER A 46 2.12 -9.16 -3.52
CA SER A 46 2.71 -8.21 -2.57
C SER A 46 2.91 -6.82 -3.20
N VAL A 47 3.36 -6.75 -4.46
CA VAL A 47 3.53 -5.49 -5.20
C VAL A 47 2.17 -4.84 -5.49
N THR A 48 1.18 -5.61 -5.94
CA THR A 48 -0.20 -5.16 -6.14
C THR A 48 -0.77 -4.59 -4.85
N HIS A 49 -0.66 -5.34 -3.74
CA HIS A 49 -1.12 -4.91 -2.43
C HIS A 49 -0.47 -3.60 -2.01
N LEU A 50 0.86 -3.50 -2.08
CA LEU A 50 1.58 -2.28 -1.72
C LEU A 50 1.11 -1.08 -2.56
N GLY A 51 0.94 -1.26 -3.87
CA GLY A 51 0.46 -0.20 -4.77
C GLY A 51 -0.95 0.28 -4.42
N LEU A 52 -1.88 -0.65 -4.15
CA LEU A 52 -3.25 -0.33 -3.75
C LEU A 52 -3.30 0.42 -2.41
N VAL A 53 -2.66 -0.13 -1.38
CA VAL A 53 -2.72 0.49 -0.03
C VAL A 53 -1.95 1.80 0.02
N ALA A 54 -0.81 1.92 -0.65
CA ALA A 54 -0.07 3.19 -0.73
C ALA A 54 -0.90 4.28 -1.42
N ARG A 55 -1.68 3.91 -2.45
CA ARG A 55 -2.50 4.89 -3.17
C ARG A 55 -3.63 5.47 -2.34
N ILE A 56 -4.15 4.69 -1.39
CA ILE A 56 -5.17 5.11 -0.40
C ILE A 56 -4.50 5.88 0.75
N LEU A 57 -3.43 5.33 1.33
CA LEU A 57 -2.82 5.83 2.56
C LEU A 57 -2.03 7.12 2.36
N ALA A 58 -1.35 7.30 1.24
CA ALA A 58 -0.57 8.51 1.00
C ALA A 58 -1.41 9.80 1.07
N PRO A 59 -2.52 9.94 0.32
CA PRO A 59 -3.38 11.12 0.45
C PRO A 59 -4.11 11.17 1.82
N THR A 60 -4.38 10.03 2.46
CA THR A 60 -4.98 9.98 3.80
C THR A 60 -4.06 10.60 4.86
N VAL A 61 -2.78 10.23 4.85
CA VAL A 61 -1.75 10.80 5.73
C VAL A 61 -1.55 12.28 5.42
N ALA A 62 -1.55 12.66 4.14
CA ALA A 62 -1.42 14.06 3.74
C ALA A 62 -2.59 14.93 4.22
N ALA A 63 -3.82 14.47 4.04
CA ALA A 63 -5.02 15.18 4.50
C ALA A 63 -5.02 15.36 6.03
N ALA A 64 -4.72 14.29 6.78
CA ALA A 64 -4.60 14.36 8.23
C ALA A 64 -3.46 15.27 8.71
N THR A 65 -2.37 15.38 7.95
CA THR A 65 -1.25 16.29 8.27
C THR A 65 -1.62 17.75 8.04
N CYS A 66 -2.34 18.05 6.97
CA CYS A 66 -2.75 19.42 6.63
C CYS A 66 -3.90 19.95 7.49
N GLY A 67 -4.67 19.07 8.14
CA GLY A 67 -5.84 19.42 8.95
C GLY A 67 -7.12 19.64 8.14
N GLU A 68 -8.26 19.71 8.85
CA GLU A 68 -9.61 20.08 8.37
C GLU A 68 -10.40 19.01 7.59
N LEU A 69 -9.74 18.14 6.83
CA LEU A 69 -10.43 17.12 6.02
C LEU A 69 -9.86 15.72 6.23
N SER A 70 -10.75 14.74 6.23
CA SER A 70 -10.44 13.32 6.25
C SER A 70 -11.00 12.65 5.00
N MET A 71 -10.34 11.61 4.53
CA MET A 71 -10.78 10.84 3.37
C MET A 71 -11.51 9.59 3.87
N SER A 72 -12.72 9.32 3.39
CA SER A 72 -13.38 8.06 3.72
C SER A 72 -12.49 6.88 3.35
N GLN A 73 -12.46 5.88 4.22
CA GLN A 73 -11.81 4.60 3.99
C GLN A 73 -12.82 3.49 3.70
N GLN A 74 -14.08 3.83 3.44
CA GLN A 74 -15.10 2.84 3.11
C GLN A 74 -14.92 2.37 1.66
N PRO A 75 -14.86 1.05 1.37
CA PRO A 75 -14.65 0.55 0.01
C PRO A 75 -15.66 1.06 -1.03
N HIS A 76 -16.91 1.28 -0.61
CA HIS A 76 -18.00 1.78 -1.47
C HIS A 76 -17.96 3.30 -1.69
N GLU A 77 -17.05 4.01 -1.02
CA GLU A 77 -16.81 5.45 -1.16
C GLU A 77 -15.45 5.75 -1.82
N LEU A 78 -14.83 4.74 -2.42
CA LEU A 78 -13.58 4.82 -3.16
C LEU A 78 -13.77 4.29 -4.58
N TRP A 79 -13.27 5.03 -5.56
CA TRP A 79 -13.26 4.61 -6.96
C TRP A 79 -11.87 4.74 -7.55
N TRP A 80 -11.50 3.80 -8.39
CA TRP A 80 -10.19 3.74 -9.02
C TRP A 80 -10.31 3.55 -10.53
N GLN A 81 -9.26 3.94 -11.25
CA GLN A 81 -9.05 3.55 -12.64
C GLN A 81 -7.93 2.51 -12.65
N ASP A 82 -8.21 1.34 -13.22
CA ASP A 82 -7.26 0.22 -13.25
C ASP A 82 -6.16 0.45 -14.29
N GLU A 83 -5.15 1.21 -13.89
CA GLU A 83 -3.99 1.57 -14.72
C GLU A 83 -2.68 1.10 -14.09
N LEU A 84 -1.72 0.72 -14.92
CA LEU A 84 -0.36 0.36 -14.54
C LEU A 84 0.64 1.42 -15.02
N GLY A 85 1.85 1.40 -14.45
CA GLY A 85 2.94 2.30 -14.85
C GLY A 85 3.13 3.52 -13.95
N GLY A 86 2.30 3.70 -12.92
CA GLY A 86 2.45 4.78 -11.95
C GLY A 86 1.30 4.82 -10.93
N PRO A 87 1.18 5.91 -10.16
CA PRO A 87 0.03 6.13 -9.30
C PRO A 87 -1.25 6.21 -10.14
N PHE A 88 -2.13 5.23 -9.98
CA PHE A 88 -3.41 5.21 -10.70
C PHE A 88 -4.36 6.29 -10.17
N PRO A 89 -5.31 6.82 -10.97
CA PRO A 89 -6.31 7.77 -10.48
C PRO A 89 -7.20 7.18 -9.38
N LEU A 90 -7.37 7.92 -8.28
CA LEU A 90 -8.20 7.56 -7.12
C LEU A 90 -9.17 8.71 -6.86
N SER A 91 -10.46 8.40 -6.83
CA SER A 91 -11.54 9.30 -6.42
C SER A 91 -12.06 8.88 -5.05
N VAL A 92 -12.34 9.87 -4.20
CA VAL A 92 -12.65 9.68 -2.78
C VAL A 92 -13.76 10.59 -2.31
N VAL A 93 -14.46 10.18 -1.26
CA VAL A 93 -15.34 11.05 -0.48
C VAL A 93 -14.55 11.73 0.63
N LEU A 94 -14.68 13.05 0.77
CA LEU A 94 -14.11 13.83 1.86
C LEU A 94 -15.13 14.01 2.99
N ARG A 95 -14.66 13.91 4.24
CA ARG A 95 -15.45 14.04 5.46
C ARG A 95 -14.76 15.02 6.40
N ALA A 96 -15.54 15.86 7.08
CA ALA A 96 -15.03 16.77 8.10
C ALA A 96 -15.04 16.07 9.47
N GLY A 97 -13.92 16.13 10.20
CA GLY A 97 -13.84 15.69 11.60
C GLY A 97 -13.79 14.18 11.86
N GLU A 98 -13.70 13.34 10.83
CA GLU A 98 -13.59 11.88 11.00
C GLU A 98 -12.12 11.46 11.20
N ARG A 99 -11.89 10.53 12.13
CA ARG A 99 -10.58 9.90 12.32
C ARG A 99 -10.61 8.51 11.72
N ASN A 100 -9.73 8.27 10.76
CA ASN A 100 -9.61 6.97 10.13
C ASN A 100 -8.84 5.99 11.02
N THR A 101 -9.38 4.78 11.16
CA THR A 101 -8.67 3.63 11.71
C THR A 101 -8.45 2.59 10.62
N LEU A 102 -7.41 1.77 10.74
CA LEU A 102 -7.21 0.66 9.80
C LEU A 102 -8.29 -0.42 9.97
N ALA A 103 -8.83 -0.61 11.18
CA ALA A 103 -9.97 -1.49 11.41
C ALA A 103 -11.22 -0.99 10.66
N GLY A 104 -11.91 -1.90 9.98
CA GLY A 104 -13.08 -1.66 9.15
C GLY A 104 -12.80 -0.91 7.85
N SER A 105 -11.52 -0.72 7.47
CA SER A 105 -11.15 0.09 6.30
C SER A 105 -11.05 -0.73 5.01
N ALA A 106 -11.05 -0.03 3.87
CA ALA A 106 -10.72 -0.60 2.57
C ALA A 106 -9.29 -1.18 2.55
N VAL A 107 -8.35 -0.56 3.26
CA VAL A 107 -6.98 -1.07 3.39
C VAL A 107 -6.98 -2.45 4.05
N GLU A 108 -7.70 -2.62 5.16
CA GLU A 108 -7.82 -3.93 5.82
C GLU A 108 -8.55 -4.95 4.94
N SER A 109 -9.65 -4.55 4.31
CA SER A 109 -10.44 -5.44 3.45
C SER A 109 -9.64 -5.95 2.25
N ILE A 110 -8.90 -5.06 1.57
CA ILE A 110 -8.00 -5.43 0.46
C ILE A 110 -6.87 -6.32 0.98
N THR A 111 -6.33 -6.02 2.17
CA THR A 111 -5.29 -6.85 2.78
C THR A 111 -5.78 -8.27 3.01
N GLN A 112 -6.99 -8.42 3.57
CA GLN A 112 -7.60 -9.73 3.79
C GLN A 112 -7.86 -10.46 2.47
N GLY A 113 -8.41 -9.77 1.46
CA GLY A 113 -8.63 -10.35 0.13
C GLY A 113 -7.36 -10.89 -0.53
N VAL A 114 -6.23 -10.18 -0.40
CA VAL A 114 -4.93 -10.65 -0.92
C VAL A 114 -4.41 -11.85 -0.14
N ILE A 115 -4.54 -11.86 1.19
CA ILE A 115 -4.16 -13.02 2.03
C ILE A 115 -4.93 -14.26 1.56
N ASP A 116 -6.25 -14.14 1.47
CA ASP A 116 -7.14 -15.26 1.15
C ASP A 116 -6.92 -15.76 -0.28
N HIS A 117 -6.65 -14.86 -1.22
CA HIS A 117 -6.46 -15.23 -2.63
C HIS A 117 -5.09 -15.86 -2.92
N THR A 118 -4.02 -15.42 -2.25
CA THR A 118 -2.64 -15.74 -2.68
C THR A 118 -1.77 -16.44 -1.63
N GLY A 119 -2.22 -16.46 -0.38
CA GLY A 119 -1.45 -16.99 0.74
C GLY A 119 -0.19 -16.17 1.09
N VAL A 120 -0.06 -14.93 0.60
CA VAL A 120 0.97 -14.01 1.11
C VAL A 120 0.73 -13.80 2.60
N SER A 121 1.78 -13.98 3.41
CA SER A 121 1.61 -13.94 4.86
C SER A 121 1.11 -12.59 5.36
N HIS A 122 0.28 -12.63 6.40
CA HIS A 122 -0.19 -11.46 7.13
C HIS A 122 0.96 -10.49 7.47
N ARG A 123 2.09 -11.01 7.98
CA ARG A 123 3.26 -10.19 8.35
C ARG A 123 3.86 -9.40 7.18
N VAL A 124 3.82 -9.95 5.96
CA VAL A 124 4.32 -9.26 4.76
C VAL A 124 3.37 -8.12 4.38
N LEU A 125 2.06 -8.38 4.30
CA LEU A 125 1.11 -7.35 3.86
C LEU A 125 0.93 -6.23 4.89
N TRP A 126 0.91 -6.54 6.18
CA TRP A 126 0.91 -5.50 7.22
C TRP A 126 2.24 -4.73 7.27
N GLY A 127 3.35 -5.38 6.91
CA GLY A 127 4.61 -4.68 6.65
C GLY A 127 4.50 -3.71 5.47
N ASN A 128 3.82 -4.08 4.37
CA ASN A 128 3.55 -3.18 3.24
C ASN A 128 2.74 -1.94 3.66
N ILE A 129 1.74 -2.10 4.54
CA ILE A 129 1.01 -0.96 5.12
C ILE A 129 1.97 -0.03 5.89
N GLY A 130 2.84 -0.59 6.74
CA GLY A 130 3.83 0.21 7.47
C GLY A 130 4.75 0.98 6.55
N SER A 131 5.26 0.35 5.49
CA SER A 131 6.09 0.99 4.46
C SER A 131 5.34 2.08 3.68
N ALA A 132 4.09 1.85 3.32
CA ALA A 132 3.24 2.84 2.65
C ALA A 132 3.06 4.11 3.50
N VAL A 133 2.78 3.93 4.79
CA VAL A 133 2.62 5.05 5.74
C VAL A 133 3.94 5.81 5.95
N ASN A 134 5.05 5.10 6.17
CA ASN A 134 6.36 5.74 6.32
C ASN A 134 6.76 6.51 5.06
N SER A 135 6.52 5.92 3.89
CA SER A 135 6.78 6.55 2.59
C SER A 135 5.94 7.81 2.38
N ALA A 136 4.66 7.80 2.77
CA ALA A 136 3.80 8.98 2.73
C ALA A 136 4.37 10.13 3.58
N ALA A 137 4.77 9.86 4.83
CA ALA A 137 5.37 10.87 5.69
C ALA A 137 6.68 11.42 5.12
N ARG A 138 7.52 10.56 4.53
CA ARG A 138 8.76 10.97 3.84
C ARG A 138 8.48 11.88 2.64
N LEU A 139 7.47 11.55 1.82
CA LEU A 139 7.08 12.36 0.67
C LEU A 139 6.57 13.74 1.10
N ILE A 140 5.74 13.80 2.14
CA ILE A 140 5.27 15.07 2.72
C ILE A 140 6.45 15.89 3.22
N ALA A 141 7.34 15.32 4.05
CA ALA A 141 8.52 16.00 4.57
C ALA A 141 9.45 16.52 3.46
N SER A 142 9.59 15.77 2.36
CA SER A 142 10.39 16.21 1.21
C SER A 142 9.75 17.37 0.43
N SER A 143 8.42 17.43 0.39
CA SER A 143 7.66 18.43 -0.37
C SER A 143 7.33 19.68 0.46
N ARG A 144 7.19 19.51 1.78
CA ARG A 144 6.83 20.50 2.78
C ARG A 144 7.59 20.23 4.08
N PRO A 145 8.88 20.62 4.16
CA PRO A 145 9.74 20.34 5.31
C PRO A 145 9.17 20.82 6.65
N GLU A 146 8.40 21.91 6.65
CA GLU A 146 7.70 22.46 7.81
C GLU A 146 6.65 21.52 8.41
N LEU A 147 6.16 20.54 7.64
CA LEU A 147 5.19 19.54 8.08
C LEU A 147 5.84 18.23 8.54
N THR A 148 7.16 18.14 8.60
CA THR A 148 7.89 16.88 8.88
C THR A 148 7.42 16.21 10.17
N ASP A 149 7.37 16.94 11.28
CA ASP A 149 7.02 16.37 12.58
C ASP A 149 5.54 15.98 12.64
N ALA A 150 4.66 16.80 12.06
CA ALA A 150 3.24 16.50 11.95
C ALA A 150 2.99 15.24 11.11
N ALA A 151 3.65 15.11 9.95
CA ALA A 151 3.53 13.94 9.08
C ALA A 151 4.03 12.66 9.76
N ARG A 152 5.13 12.76 10.53
CA ARG A 152 5.64 11.64 11.33
C ARG A 152 4.68 11.24 12.44
N GLU A 153 4.08 12.19 13.15
CA GLU A 153 3.11 11.86 14.20
C GLU A 153 1.87 11.20 13.63
N VAL A 154 1.31 11.74 12.54
CA VAL A 154 0.19 11.10 11.82
C VAL A 154 0.57 9.68 11.40
N ALA A 155 1.73 9.49 10.78
CA ALA A 155 2.21 8.15 10.41
C ALA A 155 2.34 7.22 11.63
N ASN A 156 2.86 7.72 12.75
CA ASN A 156 2.96 6.95 13.98
C ASN A 156 1.60 6.52 14.54
N THR A 157 0.51 7.27 14.29
CA THR A 157 -0.84 6.82 14.69
C THR A 157 -1.23 5.51 14.00
N HIS A 158 -0.91 5.35 12.71
CA HIS A 158 -1.13 4.11 11.98
C HIS A 158 -0.13 3.02 12.38
N LEU A 159 1.14 3.37 12.55
CA LEU A 159 2.19 2.40 12.94
C LEU A 159 2.02 1.81 14.34
N ARG A 160 1.16 2.39 15.19
CA ARG A 160 0.78 1.82 16.50
C ARG A 160 -0.18 0.62 16.38
N ASP A 161 -0.74 0.35 15.20
CA ASP A 161 -1.54 -0.86 14.99
C ASP A 161 -0.67 -2.12 15.23
N ARG A 162 -1.11 -2.98 16.15
CA ARG A 162 -0.34 -4.16 16.58
C ARG A 162 -0.09 -5.16 15.48
N ARG A 163 -0.86 -5.13 14.39
CA ARG A 163 -0.64 -6.00 13.22
C ARG A 163 0.59 -5.56 12.42
N ILE A 164 1.02 -4.31 12.55
CA ILE A 164 2.24 -3.76 11.96
C ILE A 164 3.38 -3.93 12.95
N ASP A 165 4.08 -5.06 12.89
CA ASP A 165 5.28 -5.34 13.71
C ASP A 165 5.09 -4.99 15.20
N ASP A 166 3.98 -5.47 15.77
CA ASP A 166 3.57 -5.29 17.18
C ASP A 166 3.34 -3.83 17.61
N GLY A 167 3.21 -2.90 16.66
CA GLY A 167 3.10 -1.47 16.93
C GLY A 167 4.44 -0.80 17.32
N ALA A 168 5.55 -1.51 17.12
CA ALA A 168 6.86 -1.10 17.60
C ALA A 168 7.57 -0.10 16.67
N LEU A 169 7.16 0.00 15.40
CA LEU A 169 7.82 0.84 14.42
C LEU A 169 7.55 2.33 14.64
N ARG A 170 8.47 3.18 14.20
CA ARG A 170 8.35 4.64 14.21
C ARG A 170 8.69 5.19 12.84
N ALA A 171 7.88 6.14 12.37
CA ALA A 171 8.09 6.81 11.10
C ALA A 171 9.38 7.64 11.14
N GLY A 172 10.17 7.59 10.08
CA GLY A 172 11.46 8.26 10.04
C GLY A 172 12.48 7.57 9.13
N PRO A 173 13.70 8.13 9.05
CA PRO A 173 14.77 7.57 8.21
C PRO A 173 15.21 6.16 8.65
N ASP A 174 15.10 5.87 9.96
CA ASP A 174 15.48 4.60 10.56
C ASP A 174 14.36 3.55 10.51
N PHE A 175 13.21 3.88 9.91
CA PHE A 175 12.13 2.92 9.72
C PHE A 175 12.63 1.74 8.87
N ARG A 176 12.53 0.53 9.42
CA ARG A 176 12.78 -0.72 8.72
C ARG A 176 11.69 -1.70 9.08
N ARG A 177 11.17 -2.42 8.09
CA ARG A 177 10.21 -3.49 8.33
C ARG A 177 10.91 -4.68 8.97
N ARG A 178 10.17 -5.49 9.73
CA ARG A 178 10.64 -6.81 10.17
C ARG A 178 10.17 -7.93 9.25
N SER A 179 9.67 -7.57 8.07
CA SER A 179 9.27 -8.47 6.99
C SER A 179 9.77 -7.93 5.64
N CYS A 180 9.95 -8.84 4.68
CA CYS A 180 10.35 -8.49 3.32
C CYS A 180 9.11 -8.42 2.41
N CYS A 181 9.00 -7.40 1.55
CA CYS A 181 7.91 -7.31 0.54
C CYS A 181 8.08 -8.24 -0.66
N LEU A 182 9.07 -9.12 -0.66
CA LEU A 182 9.36 -10.10 -1.71
C LEU A 182 9.91 -9.52 -3.03
N ILE A 183 9.99 -8.20 -3.21
CA ILE A 183 10.47 -7.59 -4.47
C ILE A 183 11.91 -7.99 -4.84
N TYR A 184 12.74 -8.35 -3.84
CA TYR A 184 14.10 -8.85 -4.06
C TYR A 184 14.15 -10.15 -4.88
N GLN A 185 13.04 -10.89 -4.97
CA GLN A 185 12.96 -12.13 -5.76
C GLN A 185 12.85 -11.86 -7.27
N LEU A 186 12.70 -10.60 -7.68
CA LEU A 186 12.72 -10.22 -9.09
C LEU A 186 14.12 -10.26 -9.71
N THR A 187 15.18 -10.32 -8.90
CA THR A 187 16.56 -10.46 -9.39
C THR A 187 17.25 -11.63 -8.68
N ASP A 188 18.09 -12.36 -9.42
CA ASP A 188 18.80 -13.53 -8.89
C ASP A 188 19.82 -13.16 -7.80
N ASP A 189 20.40 -11.97 -7.90
CA ASP A 189 21.44 -11.47 -7.00
C ASP A 189 20.89 -10.73 -5.77
N ARG A 190 19.56 -10.60 -5.66
CA ARG A 190 18.86 -9.87 -4.58
C ARG A 190 19.30 -8.42 -4.41
N SER A 191 19.91 -7.82 -5.45
CA SER A 191 20.31 -6.41 -5.45
C SER A 191 19.10 -5.46 -5.42
N ALA A 192 17.96 -5.92 -5.94
CA ALA A 192 16.71 -5.15 -5.98
C ALA A 192 15.94 -5.19 -4.65
N VAL A 193 16.43 -4.48 -3.63
CA VAL A 193 15.70 -4.30 -2.36
C VAL A 193 14.91 -2.99 -2.33
N CYS A 194 13.78 -2.98 -1.61
CA CYS A 194 13.02 -1.76 -1.37
C CYS A 194 13.68 -0.85 -0.31
N GLY A 195 13.30 0.43 -0.27
CA GLY A 195 13.86 1.40 0.68
C GLY A 195 13.64 1.10 2.17
N ASP A 196 12.66 0.25 2.52
CA ASP A 196 12.35 -0.14 3.91
C ASP A 196 12.65 -1.64 4.17
N CYS A 197 13.58 -2.22 3.43
CA CYS A 197 13.87 -3.66 3.48
C CYS A 197 14.47 -4.07 4.84
N VAL A 198 14.14 -5.28 5.31
CA VAL A 198 14.75 -5.89 6.51
C VAL A 198 16.20 -6.37 6.29
N LEU A 199 16.66 -6.35 5.03
CA LEU A 199 17.99 -6.83 4.64
C LEU A 199 19.03 -5.69 4.59
N THR A 200 18.68 -4.48 5.02
CA THR A 200 19.54 -3.28 5.03
C THR A 200 19.66 -2.73 6.44
#